data_AF-A0A4Q4CUB1-F1
#
_entry.id   AF-A0A4Q4CUB1-F1
#
_cell.length_a   1.000
_cell.length_b   1.000
_cell.length_c   1.000
_cell.angle_alpha   90.00
_cell.angle_beta   90.00
_cell.angle_gamma   90.00
#
_symmetry.space_group_name_H-M   'P 1'
#
loop_
_entity.id
_entity.type
_entity.pdbx_description
1 polymer ?
#
loop_
_entity_poly.entity_id
_entity_poly.type
_entity_poly.pdbx_seq_one_letter_code
_entity_poly.pdbx_strand_id
1 'polypeptide(L)' 'QRVHGDGVVGELPVLDPGENFEYTSGTPLATPSGFMRGTYHMVLSDSGEAFDVAIPTFSLDSPHQPSRLH' A
#
# COMPACT_ATOMS: atom_id res chain seq x y z
N GLN A 1 -2.61 10.07 8.99
CA GLN A 1 -1.78 9.18 9.84
C GLN A 1 -0.57 8.72 9.02
N ARG A 2 0.49 8.21 9.67
CA ARG A 2 1.66 7.62 9.00
C ARG A 2 1.91 6.24 9.61
N VAL A 3 2.09 5.23 8.77
CA VAL A 3 2.48 3.87 9.16
C VAL A 3 3.80 3.56 8.47
N HIS A 4 4.71 2.93 9.19
CA HIS A 4 6.01 2.48 8.71
C HIS A 4 6.35 1.18 9.43
N GLY A 5 6.85 0.19 8.71
CA GLY A 5 7.23 -1.11 9.25
C GLY A 5 7.82 -2.00 8.16
N ASP A 6 8.42 -3.09 8.58
CA ASP A 6 9.06 -4.03 7.68
C ASP A 6 8.02 -4.94 7.02
N GLY A 7 8.14 -5.08 5.71
CA GLY A 7 7.30 -5.97 4.92
C GLY A 7 5.82 -5.57 4.88
N VAL A 8 5.00 -6.53 4.48
CA VAL A 8 3.55 -6.42 4.36
C VAL A 8 2.92 -7.62 5.06
N VAL A 9 1.93 -7.38 5.91
CA VAL A 9 1.24 -8.42 6.71
C VAL A 9 2.17 -9.38 7.50
N GLY A 10 3.40 -8.95 7.80
CA GLY A 10 4.41 -9.76 8.50
C GLY A 10 5.36 -10.53 7.57
N GLU A 11 5.24 -10.34 6.25
CA GLU A 11 6.02 -11.02 5.23
C GLU A 11 6.93 -10.05 4.45
N LEU A 12 8.08 -10.55 4.02
CA LEU A 12 9.00 -9.88 3.08
C LEU A 12 8.99 -10.68 1.77
N PRO A 13 8.00 -10.47 0.90
CA PRO A 13 7.86 -11.26 -0.32
C PRO A 13 9.02 -10.99 -1.29
N VAL A 14 9.50 -12.06 -1.92
CA VAL A 14 10.42 -12.01 -3.06
C VAL A 14 9.58 -12.25 -4.31
N LEU A 15 9.78 -11.43 -5.34
CA LEU A 15 9.03 -11.51 -6.60
C LEU A 15 9.99 -11.82 -7.75
N ASP A 16 9.86 -13.01 -8.34
CA ASP A 16 10.55 -13.30 -9.58
C ASP A 16 9.86 -12.60 -10.77
N PRO A 17 10.54 -12.42 -11.91
CA PRO A 17 9.94 -11.77 -13.08
C PRO A 17 8.62 -12.42 -13.51
N GLY A 18 7.54 -11.63 -13.47
CA GLY A 18 6.18 -12.06 -13.83
C GLY A 18 5.35 -12.59 -12.68
N GLU A 19 5.92 -12.74 -11.49
CA GLU A 19 5.18 -13.12 -10.30
C GLU A 19 4.41 -11.95 -9.68
N ASN A 20 3.43 -12.30 -8.86
CA ASN A 20 2.64 -11.35 -8.10
C ASN A 20 2.51 -11.82 -6.65
N PHE A 21 2.37 -10.84 -5.77
CA PHE A 21 2.01 -11.06 -4.38
C PHE A 21 0.84 -10.14 -4.05
N GLU A 22 -0.25 -10.73 -3.56
CA GLU A 22 -1.48 -10.03 -3.22
C GLU A 22 -1.79 -10.21 -1.74
N TYR A 23 -2.16 -9.13 -1.06
CA TYR A 23 -2.50 -9.15 0.35
C TYR A 23 -3.63 -8.16 0.65
N THR A 24 -4.31 -8.38 1.76
CA THR A 24 -5.34 -7.47 2.28
C THR A 24 -4.97 -6.98 3.67
N SER A 25 -5.12 -5.68 3.90
CA SER A 25 -4.97 -5.05 5.22
C SER A 25 -6.10 -4.06 5.47
N GLY A 26 -6.13 -3.46 6.65
CA GLY A 26 -7.16 -2.48 7.02
C GLY A 26 -6.59 -1.33 7.83
N THR A 27 -7.23 -0.16 7.71
CA THR A 27 -6.92 1.01 8.53
C THR A 27 -8.22 1.68 8.96
N PRO A 28 -8.41 1.97 10.27
CA PRO A 28 -9.59 2.67 10.73
C PRO A 28 -9.52 4.16 10.38
N LEU A 29 -10.60 4.71 9.83
CA LEU A 29 -10.75 6.14 9.60
C LEU A 29 -11.78 6.74 10.57
N ALA A 30 -11.47 7.91 11.12
CA ALA A 30 -12.42 8.69 11.93
C ALA A 30 -13.47 9.41 11.07
N THR A 31 -13.25 9.47 9.76
CA THR A 31 -14.12 10.10 8.76
C THR A 31 -14.67 9.04 7.81
N PRO A 32 -15.87 9.24 7.21
CA PRO A 32 -16.44 8.30 6.25
C PRO A 32 -15.67 8.17 4.94
N SER A 33 -14.79 9.13 4.64
CA SER A 33 -13.88 9.07 3.50
C SER A 33 -12.47 9.52 3.87
N GLY A 34 -11.50 9.13 3.05
CA GLY A 34 -10.11 9.54 3.16
C GLY A 34 -9.28 9.12 1.95
N PHE A 35 -7.98 9.38 1.99
CA PHE A 35 -7.05 8.97 0.95
C PHE A 35 -5.86 8.24 1.57
N MET A 36 -5.33 7.26 0.85
CA MET A 36 -4.08 6.58 1.17
C MET A 36 -3.08 6.78 0.05
N ARG A 37 -1.80 6.90 0.41
CA ARG A 37 -0.64 6.90 -0.50
C ARG A 37 0.57 6.38 0.28
N GLY A 38 1.59 5.92 -0.41
CA GLY A 38 2.79 5.41 0.26
C GLY A 38 3.90 5.03 -0.70
N THR A 39 4.88 4.32 -0.16
CA THR A 39 6.05 3.82 -0.89
C THR A 39 6.43 2.48 -0.29
N TYR A 40 6.76 1.51 -1.15
CA TYR A 40 7.51 0.32 -0.76
C TYR A 40 9.00 0.56 -0.99
N HIS A 41 9.81 0.21 0.00
CA HIS A 41 11.25 0.13 -0.13
C HIS A 41 11.60 -1.30 -0.54
N MET A 42 12.08 -1.45 -1.77
CA MET A 42 12.40 -2.72 -2.39
C MET A 42 13.91 -2.87 -2.52
N VAL A 43 14.37 -4.11 -2.65
CA VAL A 43 15.77 -4.44 -2.89
C VAL A 43 15.85 -5.41 -4.07
N LEU A 44 16.72 -5.13 -5.03
CA LEU A 44 17.04 -6.06 -6.10
C LEU A 44 17.79 -7.27 -5.52
N SER A 45 17.25 -8.48 -5.70
CA SER A 45 17.77 -9.68 -5.05
C SER A 45 19.17 -10.08 -5.53
N ASP A 46 19.57 -9.68 -6.73
CA ASP A 46 20.86 -10.01 -7.35
C ASP A 46 22.00 -9.06 -6.94
N SER A 47 21.70 -7.76 -6.87
CA SER A 47 22.67 -6.68 -6.65
C SER A 47 22.62 -6.11 -5.24
N GLY A 48 21.51 -6.30 -4.52
CA GLY A 48 21.26 -5.66 -3.23
C GLY A 48 20.95 -4.16 -3.34
N GLU A 49 20.78 -3.62 -4.56
CA GLU A 49 20.44 -2.22 -4.76
C GLU A 49 19.01 -1.94 -4.29
N ALA A 50 18.86 -0.86 -3.52
CA ALA A 50 17.56 -0.42 -3.02
C ALA A 50 16.86 0.51 -4.02
N PHE A 51 15.56 0.33 -4.18
CA PHE A 51 14.72 1.21 -4.99
C PHE A 51 13.33 1.37 -4.40
N ASP A 52 12.70 2.49 -4.72
CA ASP A 52 11.39 2.85 -4.19
C ASP A 52 10.30 2.61 -5.23
N VAL A 53 9.22 1.96 -4.80
CA VAL A 53 7.99 1.79 -5.60
C VAL A 53 6.89 2.62 -4.98
N ALA A 54 6.41 3.62 -5.71
CA ALA A 54 5.33 4.48 -5.25
C ALA A 54 3.99 3.73 -5.26
N ILE A 55 3.24 3.85 -4.16
CA ILE A 55 1.82 3.48 -4.10
C ILE A 55 1.03 4.75 -4.45
N PRO A 56 0.35 4.78 -5.61
CA PRO A 56 -0.44 5.94 -6.02
C PRO A 56 -1.52 6.30 -4.98
N THR A 57 -1.93 7.56 -4.96
CA THR A 57 -3.01 7.97 -4.08
C THR A 57 -4.34 7.33 -4.52
N PHE A 58 -5.05 6.68 -3.60
CA PHE A 58 -6.39 6.13 -3.83
C PHE A 58 -7.35 6.55 -2.70
N SER A 59 -8.65 6.62 -3.01
CA SER A 59 -9.67 6.97 -2.03
C SER A 59 -10.14 5.75 -1.23
N LEU A 60 -10.48 5.99 0.02
CA LEU A 60 -11.21 5.07 0.88
C LEU A 60 -12.56 5.72 1.15
N ASP A 61 -13.61 5.25 0.50
CA ASP A 61 -14.95 5.82 0.61
C ASP A 61 -15.91 4.81 1.22
N SER A 62 -16.69 5.25 2.21
CA SER A 62 -17.76 4.44 2.79
C SER A 62 -18.85 4.20 1.74
N PRO A 63 -19.25 2.94 1.49
CA PRO A 63 -20.34 2.64 0.54
C PRO A 63 -21.71 3.08 1.06
N HIS A 64 -21.81 3.45 2.35
CA HIS A 64 -23.04 3.87 3.01
C HIS A 64 -23.23 5.39 3.05
N GLN A 65 -22.28 6.16 2.50
CA GLN A 65 -22.41 7.59 2.36
C GLN A 65 -22.23 7.97 0.88
N PRO A 66 -23.17 8.68 0.25
CA PRO A 66 -23.04 9.06 -1.14
C PRO A 66 -21.80 9.95 -1.31
N SER A 67 -20.88 9.55 -2.18
CA SER A 67 -19.75 10.41 -2.53
C SER A 67 -20.29 11.68 -3.19
N ARG A 68 -20.02 12.84 -2.59
CA ARG A 68 -20.14 14.09 -3.35
C ARG A 68 -18.91 14.14 -4.25
N LEU A 69 -19.06 13.61 -5.46
CA LEU A 69 -18.15 13.95 -6.56
C LEU A 69 -18.20 15.48 -6.70
N HIS A 70 -17.12 16.14 -6.30
CA HIS A 70 -16.88 17.56 -6.49
C HIS A 70 -16.14 17.78 -7.81
#